data_AF-A0A961H8F0-F1
#
_entry.id   AF-A0A961H8F0-F1
#
_cell.length_a   1.000
_cell.length_b   1.000
_cell.length_c   1.000
_cell.angle_alpha   90.00
_cell.angle_beta   90.00
_cell.angle_gamma   90.00
#
_symmetry.space_group_name_H-M   'P 1'
#
loop_
_entity.id
_entity.type
_entity.pdbx_description
1 polymer ?
#
loop_
_entity_poly.entity_id
_entity_poly.type
_entity_poly.pdbx_seq_one_letter_code
_entity_poly.pdbx_strand_id
1 'polypeptide(L)' 'MRTTVRLDPEVVAAAEQLRRERNIGLGEAVNELARAGLARELPPTKFQQRTASVGLRIDVTDIADALELLDEVVADGSER' A
#
# COMPACT_ATOMS: atom_id res chain seq x y z
N MET A 1 -5.31 11.70 30.89
CA MET A 1 -5.62 13.07 30.42
C MET A 1 -7.07 13.13 29.97
N ARG A 2 -7.77 14.25 30.13
CA ARG A 2 -9.13 14.43 29.61
C ARG A 2 -9.10 15.32 28.38
N THR A 3 -9.58 14.82 27.26
CA THR A 3 -9.58 15.49 25.97
C THR A 3 -10.91 15.25 25.28
N THR A 4 -11.39 16.25 24.54
CA THR A 4 -12.57 16.12 23.69
C THR A 4 -12.10 15.79 22.28
N VAL A 5 -12.58 14.67 21.73
CA VAL A 5 -12.26 14.22 20.36
C VAL A 5 -13.54 13.99 19.59
N ARG A 6 -13.51 14.19 18.27
CA ARG A 6 -14.60 13.79 17.38
C ARG A 6 -14.38 12.35 16.95
N LEU A 7 -15.44 11.56 16.93
CA LEU A 7 -15.42 10.16 16.53
C LEU A 7 -16.28 9.98 15.29
N ASP A 8 -15.74 9.29 14.30
CA ASP A 8 -16.51 8.88 13.13
C ASP A 8 -17.52 7.78 13.51
N PRO A 9 -18.63 7.63 12.75
CA PRO A 9 -19.68 6.66 13.06
C PRO A 9 -19.17 5.23 13.26
N GLU A 10 -18.17 4.82 12.48
CA GLU A 10 -17.54 3.50 12.57
C GLU A 10 -16.80 3.28 13.91
N VAL A 11 -16.15 4.33 14.43
CA VAL A 11 -15.43 4.27 15.71
C VAL A 11 -16.42 4.19 16.86
N VAL A 12 -17.55 4.91 16.77
CA VAL A 12 -18.63 4.83 17.76
C VAL A 12 -19.22 3.42 17.79
N ALA A 13 -19.49 2.82 16.63
CA ALA A 13 -20.01 1.46 16.56
C ALA A 13 -19.05 0.43 17.17
N ALA A 14 -17.76 0.53 16.86
CA ALA A 14 -16.73 -0.34 17.43
C ALA A 14 -16.62 -0.18 18.96
N ALA A 15 -16.68 1.06 19.46
CA ALA A 15 -16.65 1.33 20.89
C ALA A 15 -17.88 0.76 21.61
N GLU A 16 -19.09 0.94 21.06
CA GLU A 16 -20.32 0.36 21.62
C GLU A 16 -20.29 -1.17 21.67
N GLN A 17 -19.74 -1.81 20.64
CA GLN A 17 -19.56 -3.27 20.65
C GLN A 17 -18.65 -3.70 21.81
N LEU A 18 -17.52 -3.03 21.98
CA LEU A 18 -16.58 -3.33 23.05
C LEU A 18 -17.18 -3.10 24.44
N ARG A 19 -18.01 -2.05 24.58
CA ARG A 19 -18.76 -1.77 25.82
C ARG A 19 -19.71 -2.91 26.17
N ARG A 20 -20.41 -3.48 25.20
CA ARG A 20 -21.35 -4.61 25.42
C ARG A 20 -20.62 -5.90 25.80
N GLU A 21 -19.50 -6.17 25.15
CA GLU A 21 -18.71 -7.39 25.39
C GLU A 21 -18.00 -7.37 26.74
N ARG A 22 -17.47 -6.20 27.15
CA ARG A 22 -16.56 -6.09 28.29
C ARG A 22 -17.11 -5.29 29.46
N ASN A 23 -18.31 -4.73 29.33
CA ASN A 23 -18.98 -3.92 30.35
C ASN A 23 -18.12 -2.72 30.83
N ILE A 24 -17.45 -2.05 29.88
CA ILE A 24 -16.58 -0.90 30.15
C ILE A 24 -17.21 0.45 29.75
N GLY A 25 -16.62 1.56 30.22
CA GLY A 25 -17.05 2.90 29.85
C GLY A 25 -16.62 3.32 28.44
N LEU A 26 -17.26 4.34 27.85
CA LEU A 26 -16.92 4.82 26.51
C LEU A 26 -15.46 5.27 26.36
N GLY A 27 -14.97 6.07 27.32
CA GLY A 27 -13.58 6.54 27.27
C GLY A 27 -12.56 5.41 27.43
N GLU A 28 -12.93 4.34 28.15
CA GLU A 28 -12.10 3.15 28.29
C GLU A 28 -12.08 2.34 26.98
N ALA A 29 -13.25 2.14 26.37
CA ALA A 29 -13.37 1.47 25.09
C ALA A 29 -12.58 2.18 23.99
N VAL A 30 -12.66 3.51 23.89
CA VAL A 30 -11.90 4.30 22.92
C VAL A 30 -10.39 4.19 23.16
N ASN A 31 -9.94 4.23 24.41
CA ASN A 31 -8.52 4.05 24.72
C ASN A 31 -8.01 2.65 24.38
N GLU A 32 -8.86 1.63 24.54
CA GLU A 32 -8.49 0.27 24.14
C GLU A 32 -8.37 0.13 22.63
N LEU A 33 -9.33 0.66 21.86
CA LEU A 33 -9.25 0.72 20.40
C LEU A 33 -7.99 1.47 19.93
N ALA A 34 -7.66 2.59 20.56
CA ALA A 34 -6.45 3.35 20.27
C ALA A 34 -5.19 2.53 20.56
N ARG A 35 -5.11 1.84 21.71
CA ARG A 35 -3.98 0.95 22.03
C ARG A 35 -3.84 -0.20 21.05
N ALA A 36 -4.95 -0.83 20.66
CA ALA A 36 -4.95 -1.89 19.65
C ALA A 36 -4.43 -1.38 18.30
N GLY A 37 -4.81 -0.17 17.91
CA GLY A 37 -4.29 0.50 16.72
C GLY A 37 -2.80 0.80 16.80
N LEU A 38 -2.30 1.29 17.94
CA LEU A 38 -0.88 1.58 18.16
C LEU A 38 -0.02 0.31 18.16
N ALA A 39 -0.53 -0.81 18.69
CA ALA A 39 0.16 -2.09 18.69
C ALA A 39 0.13 -2.80 17.32
N ARG A 40 -0.72 -2.33 16.39
CA ARG A 40 -0.86 -2.94 15.07
C ARG A 40 0.25 -2.46 14.15
N GLU A 41 1.37 -3.17 14.16
CA GLU A 41 2.35 -3.07 13.08
C GLU A 41 1.70 -3.60 11.79
N LEU A 42 1.42 -2.71 10.85
CA LEU A 42 1.08 -3.12 9.49
C LEU A 42 2.38 -3.68 8.88
N PRO A 43 2.44 -4.98 8.53
CA PRO A 43 3.60 -5.49 7.83
C PRO A 43 3.75 -4.66 6.55
N PRO A 44 4.97 -4.23 6.20
CA PRO A 44 5.18 -3.50 4.97
C PRO A 44 4.64 -4.35 3.83
N THR A 45 3.78 -3.76 3.00
CA THR A 45 3.28 -4.44 1.80
C THR A 45 4.50 -4.82 0.98
N LYS A 46 4.77 -6.13 0.86
CA LYS A 46 5.87 -6.63 0.04
C LYS A 46 5.64 -6.15 -1.39
N PHE A 47 6.63 -5.50 -1.96
CA PHE A 47 6.60 -5.18 -3.39
C PHE A 47 6.42 -6.48 -4.17
N GLN A 48 5.37 -6.54 -4.98
CA GLN A 48 5.14 -7.62 -5.93
C GLN A 48 5.40 -7.08 -7.33
N GLN A 49 6.55 -7.46 -7.91
CA GLN A 49 6.86 -7.12 -9.30
C GLN A 49 5.81 -7.76 -10.21
N ARG A 50 5.06 -6.92 -10.92
CA ARG A 50 4.17 -7.38 -11.99
C ARG A 50 4.99 -7.52 -13.26
N THR A 51 5.47 -8.73 -13.53
CA THR A 51 6.05 -9.06 -14.83
C THR A 51 4.94 -9.56 -15.76
N ALA A 52 5.03 -9.20 -17.02
CA ALA A 52 4.24 -9.77 -18.09
C ALA A 52 5.21 -10.24 -19.18
N SER A 53 4.90 -11.37 -19.83
CA SER A 53 5.64 -11.76 -21.02
C SER A 53 5.26 -10.81 -22.15
N VAL A 54 6.20 -9.94 -22.52
CA VAL A 54 6.02 -9.02 -23.65
C VAL A 54 6.40 -9.70 -24.99
N GLY A 55 6.94 -10.92 -24.92
CA GLY A 55 7.62 -11.56 -26.04
C GLY A 55 8.95 -10.87 -26.36
N LEU A 56 9.92 -11.64 -26.85
CA LEU A 56 11.15 -11.08 -27.40
C LEU A 56 10.82 -10.51 -28.78
N ARG A 57 10.90 -9.19 -28.97
CA ARG A 57 10.61 -8.55 -30.28
C ARG A 57 11.80 -8.56 -31.23
N ILE A 58 13.01 -8.75 -30.70
CA ILE A 58 14.29 -8.66 -31.39
C ILE A 58 15.14 -9.84 -30.88
N ASP A 59 15.85 -10.56 -31.74
CA ASP A 59 16.77 -11.59 -31.27
C ASP A 59 17.92 -10.93 -30.48
N VAL A 60 18.11 -11.35 -29.22
CA VAL A 60 19.16 -10.82 -28.34
C VAL A 60 20.38 -11.73 -28.23
N THR A 61 20.39 -12.81 -29.03
CA THR A 61 21.53 -13.70 -29.16
C THR A 61 22.63 -13.06 -30.00
N ASP A 62 22.24 -12.21 -30.96
CA ASP A 62 23.14 -11.30 -31.67
C ASP A 62 23.13 -9.93 -30.99
N ILE A 63 24.18 -9.67 -30.22
CA ILE A 63 24.32 -8.43 -29.46
C ILE A 63 24.58 -7.24 -30.39
N ALA A 64 25.25 -7.45 -31.53
CA ALA A 64 25.59 -6.35 -32.44
C ALA A 64 24.33 -5.78 -33.10
N ASP A 65 23.52 -6.65 -33.69
CA ASP A 65 22.27 -6.28 -34.36
C ASP A 65 21.27 -5.67 -33.35
N ALA A 66 21.21 -6.21 -32.12
CA ALA A 66 20.34 -5.67 -31.08
C ALA A 66 20.75 -4.26 -30.61
N LEU A 67 22.05 -3.95 -30.61
CA LEU A 67 22.56 -2.61 -30.26
C LEU A 67 22.35 -1.61 -31.39
N GLU A 68 22.55 -2.01 -32.66
CA GLU A 68 22.30 -1.14 -33.81
C GLU A 68 20.82 -0.70 -33.88
N LEU A 69 19.89 -1.61 -33.62
CA LEU A 69 18.46 -1.28 -33.57
C LEU A 69 18.10 -0.35 -32.39
N LEU A 70 18.83 -0.42 -31.27
CA LEU A 70 18.66 0.53 -30.17
C LEU A 70 19.14 1.93 -30.54
N ASP A 71 20.26 2.04 -31.24
CA ASP A 71 20.80 3.33 -31.69
C ASP A 71 19.85 4.03 -32.69
N GLU A 72 19.21 3.26 -33.59
CA GLU A 72 18.18 3.79 -34.51
C GLU A 72 16.95 4.33 -33.76
N VAL A 73 16.43 3.57 -32.78
CA VAL A 73 15.26 3.98 -31.98
C VAL A 73 15.56 5.22 -31.11
N VAL A 74 16.76 5.32 -30.57
CA VAL A 74 17.19 6.48 -29.76
C VAL A 74 17.39 7.72 -30.63
N ALA A 75 17.90 7.57 -31.86
CA ALA A 75 18.04 8.66 -32.81
C ALA A 75 16.67 9.23 -33.25
N ASP A 76 15.72 8.36 -33.63
CA ASP A 76 14.36 8.75 -34.05
C ASP A 76 13.52 9.37 -32.92
N GLY A 77 13.81 9.03 -31.66
CA GLY A 77 13.14 9.58 -30.49
C GLY A 77 13.58 11.00 -30.09
N SER A 78 14.64 11.51 -30.70
CA SER A 78 15.22 12.84 -30.39
C SER A 78 14.67 13.98 -31.27
N GLU A 79 13.84 13.67 -32.28
CA GLU A 79 13.19 14.64 -33.16
C GLU A 79 11.72 14.96 -32.78
N ARG A 80 11.26 14.58 -31.57
CA ARG A 80 9.92 14.97 -31.05
C ARG A 80 9.96 15.68 -29.71
#